data_AF-A0A6A4RCW9-F1
#
_entry.id   AF-A0A6A4RCW9-F1
#
_cell.length_a   1.000
_cell.length_b   1.000
_cell.length_c   1.000
_cell.angle_alpha   90.00
_cell.angle_beta   90.00
_cell.angle_gamma   90.00
#
_symmetry.space_group_name_H-M   'P 1'
#
loop_
_entity.id
_entity.type
_entity.pdbx_description
1 polymer ?
#
loop_
_entity_poly.entity_id
_entity_poly.type
_entity_poly.pdbx_seq_one_letter_code
_entity_poly.pdbx_strand_id
1 'polypeptide(L)'
;MSYGAARNEQAREGIVRFGVVTAVDAGTARAKVSFGGESESAWLPWLAERAAAITVWAPVSIGEQVVVLSESGETSQGVILGSVFSDGNPGAGSSEAVHRVKIGGSSITITGSAITLSSSGSTIVLDAGGVAVNGARIDLN
;
A
#
# COMPACT_ATOMS: atom_id res chain seq x y z
N MET A 1 -16.33 -35.77 10.48
CA MET A 1 -15.89 -35.21 9.18
C MET A 1 -14.83 -36.11 8.57
N SER A 2 -14.85 -36.33 7.26
CA SER A 2 -13.78 -37.05 6.55
C SER A 2 -12.50 -36.22 6.56
N TYR A 3 -11.33 -36.87 6.64
CA TYR A 3 -10.02 -36.21 6.55
C TYR A 3 -9.89 -35.33 5.30
N GLY A 4 -10.48 -35.76 4.17
CA GLY A 4 -10.52 -34.98 2.94
C GLY A 4 -11.37 -33.70 3.04
N ALA A 5 -12.47 -33.72 3.81
CA ALA A 5 -13.30 -32.53 4.01
C ALA A 5 -12.59 -31.49 4.89
N ALA A 6 -11.92 -31.93 5.96
CA ALA A 6 -11.16 -31.06 6.84
C ALA A 6 -9.96 -30.40 6.12
N ARG A 7 -9.23 -31.17 5.31
CA ARG A 7 -8.11 -30.64 4.51
C ARG A 7 -8.56 -29.61 3.47
N ASN A 8 -9.71 -29.84 2.84
CA ASN A 8 -10.27 -28.91 1.86
C ASN A 8 -10.73 -27.60 2.51
N GLU A 9 -11.29 -27.66 3.72
CA GLU A 9 -11.69 -26.46 4.45
C GLU A 9 -10.48 -25.63 4.87
N GLN A 10 -9.46 -26.29 5.45
CA GLN A 10 -8.22 -25.63 5.83
C GLN A 10 -7.50 -24.99 4.63
N ALA A 11 -7.52 -25.64 3.46
CA ALA A 11 -6.96 -25.07 2.24
C ALA A 11 -7.73 -23.82 1.78
N ARG A 12 -9.06 -23.82 1.90
CA ARG A 12 -9.92 -22.67 1.53
C ARG A 12 -9.69 -21.46 2.42
N GLU A 13 -9.57 -21.68 3.73
CA GLU A 13 -9.23 -20.63 4.70
C GLU A 13 -7.86 -20.00 4.43
N GLY A 14 -6.93 -20.76 3.86
CA GLY A 14 -5.59 -20.29 3.51
C GLY A 14 -5.52 -19.43 2.24
N ILE A 15 -6.56 -19.43 1.39
CA ILE A 15 -6.50 -18.77 0.06
C ILE A 15 -6.37 -17.26 0.20
N VAL A 16 -7.15 -16.63 1.09
CA VAL A 16 -7.10 -15.18 1.33
C VAL A 16 -6.86 -14.95 2.80
N ARG A 17 -5.73 -14.35 3.15
CA ARG A 17 -5.36 -14.07 4.54
C ARG A 17 -4.98 -12.61 4.71
N PHE A 18 -5.41 -12.03 5.83
CA PHE A 18 -4.89 -10.75 6.30
C PHE A 18 -3.61 -10.98 7.11
N GLY A 19 -2.64 -10.08 6.99
CA GLY A 19 -1.42 -10.13 7.77
C GLY A 19 -0.73 -8.78 7.85
N VAL A 20 0.39 -8.74 8.57
CA VAL A 20 1.19 -7.54 8.78
C VAL A 20 2.60 -7.77 8.24
N VAL A 21 3.11 -6.82 7.46
CA VAL A 21 4.46 -6.89 6.88
C VAL A 21 5.51 -6.82 8.01
N THR A 22 6.41 -7.81 8.05
CA THR A 22 7.48 -7.91 9.05
C THR A 22 8.86 -7.59 8.50
N ALA A 23 9.10 -7.81 7.20
CA ALA A 23 10.35 -7.49 6.54
C ALA A 23 10.12 -7.12 5.07
N VAL A 24 10.98 -6.25 4.54
CA VAL A 24 10.91 -5.77 3.15
C VAL A 24 12.31 -5.85 2.53
N ASP A 25 12.41 -6.52 1.39
CA ASP A 25 13.56 -6.51 0.50
C ASP A 25 13.19 -5.74 -0.77
N ALA A 26 13.54 -4.46 -0.78
CA ALA A 26 13.34 -3.57 -1.92
C ALA A 26 14.18 -3.98 -3.14
N GLY A 27 15.30 -4.68 -2.96
CA GLY A 27 16.16 -5.11 -4.07
C GLY A 27 15.55 -6.22 -4.92
N THR A 28 14.70 -7.06 -4.32
CA THR A 28 14.04 -8.18 -4.99
C THR A 28 12.53 -8.02 -5.15
N ALA A 29 11.98 -6.85 -4.78
CA ALA A 29 10.55 -6.56 -4.78
C ALA A 29 9.72 -7.56 -3.96
N ARG A 30 10.25 -7.99 -2.80
CA ARG A 30 9.62 -9.01 -1.94
C ARG A 30 9.51 -8.57 -0.48
N ALA A 31 8.48 -9.06 0.20
CA ALA A 31 8.25 -8.83 1.62
C ALA A 31 7.82 -10.11 2.33
N LYS A 32 7.98 -10.12 3.66
CA LYS A 32 7.45 -11.15 4.56
C LYS A 32 6.24 -10.63 5.31
N VAL A 33 5.27 -11.51 5.55
CA VAL A 33 4.01 -11.19 6.21
C VAL A 33 3.78 -12.16 7.37
N SER A 34 3.48 -11.61 8.55
CA SER A 34 3.00 -12.36 9.70
C SER A 34 1.47 -12.46 9.66
N PHE A 35 0.96 -13.68 9.87
CA PHE A 35 -0.48 -13.95 9.93
C PHE A 35 -0.90 -14.13 11.38
N GLY A 36 -0.99 -13.03 12.14
CA GLY A 36 -1.43 -13.06 13.54
C GLY A 36 -0.41 -13.61 14.53
N GLY A 37 0.88 -13.65 14.17
CA GLY A 37 1.96 -14.17 15.03
C GLY A 37 2.06 -15.70 15.08
N GLU A 38 1.08 -16.41 14.53
CA GLU A 38 1.06 -17.88 14.46
C GLU A 38 1.98 -18.43 13.38
N SER A 39 2.13 -17.69 12.28
CA SER A 39 2.95 -18.08 11.13
C SER A 39 3.47 -16.85 10.38
N GLU A 40 4.62 -17.02 9.72
CA GLU A 40 5.23 -16.03 8.82
C GLU A 40 5.33 -16.63 7.41
N SER A 41 5.10 -15.81 6.39
CA SER A 41 5.24 -16.21 4.99
C SER A 41 6.70 -16.43 4.57
N ALA A 42 6.88 -17.03 3.40
CA ALA A 42 8.12 -16.88 2.63
C ALA A 42 8.27 -15.43 2.12
N TRP A 43 9.34 -15.15 1.37
CA TRP A 43 9.51 -13.89 0.66
C TRP A 43 8.52 -13.81 -0.52
N LEU A 44 7.42 -13.07 -0.33
CA LEU A 44 6.35 -12.95 -1.32
C LEU A 44 6.55 -11.68 -2.16
N PRO A 45 6.29 -11.73 -3.48
CA PRO A 45 6.19 -10.50 -4.26
C PRO A 45 4.97 -9.70 -3.81
N TRP A 46 5.05 -8.37 -3.91
CA TRP A 46 3.88 -7.51 -3.79
C TRP A 46 3.35 -7.08 -5.15
N LEU A 47 2.05 -6.81 -5.19
CA LEU A 47 1.36 -6.34 -6.38
C LEU A 47 1.76 -4.89 -6.65
N ALA A 48 2.39 -4.64 -7.79
CA ALA A 48 2.60 -3.30 -8.31
C ALA A 48 1.39 -2.87 -9.14
N GLU A 49 1.08 -1.57 -9.16
CA GLU A 49 -0.02 -1.05 -9.98
C GLU A 49 0.21 -1.35 -11.48
N ARG A 50 1.45 -1.22 -11.95
CA ARG A 50 1.90 -1.58 -13.31
C ARG A 50 3.35 -2.09 -13.24
N ALA A 51 3.66 -3.13 -14.01
CA ALA A 51 4.95 -3.84 -13.98
C ALA A 51 5.51 -4.16 -15.38
N ALA A 52 5.30 -3.28 -16.36
CA ALA A 52 5.79 -3.46 -17.73
C ALA A 52 6.21 -2.10 -18.33
N ALA A 53 5.71 -1.76 -19.53
CA ALA A 53 6.01 -0.48 -20.19
C ALA A 53 5.74 0.74 -19.29
N ILE A 54 4.72 0.65 -18.43
CA ILE A 54 4.57 1.50 -17.26
C ILE A 54 5.02 0.69 -16.05
N THR A 55 5.93 1.25 -15.25
CA THR A 55 6.38 0.66 -13.99
C THR A 55 6.08 1.65 -12.87
N VAL A 56 5.34 1.19 -11.86
CA VAL A 56 5.02 1.97 -10.65
C VAL A 56 5.74 1.33 -9.46
N TRP A 57 6.63 2.09 -8.84
CA TRP A 57 7.36 1.64 -7.64
C TRP A 57 6.75 2.25 -6.38
N ALA A 58 6.07 1.41 -5.61
CA ALA A 58 5.49 1.76 -4.32
C ALA A 58 5.59 0.50 -3.41
N PRO A 59 6.72 0.32 -2.69
CA PRO A 59 6.89 -0.85 -1.85
C PRO A 59 5.97 -0.79 -0.64
N VAL A 60 5.57 -1.97 -0.15
CA VAL A 60 4.96 -2.09 1.18
C VAL A 60 5.97 -1.75 2.27
N SER A 61 5.47 -1.35 3.45
CA SER A 61 6.27 -0.93 4.61
C SER A 61 6.11 -1.89 5.78
N ILE A 62 7.15 -2.01 6.62
CA ILE A 62 7.06 -2.79 7.86
C ILE A 62 5.94 -2.22 8.76
N GLY A 63 5.09 -3.10 9.30
CA GLY A 63 3.92 -2.73 10.10
C GLY A 63 2.65 -2.44 9.29
N GLU A 64 2.73 -2.48 7.96
CA GLU A 64 1.57 -2.30 7.08
C GLU A 64 0.69 -3.56 7.09
N GLN A 65 -0.63 -3.36 7.25
CA GLN A 65 -1.60 -4.45 7.12
C GLN A 65 -1.90 -4.69 5.65
N VAL A 66 -1.85 -5.96 5.23
CA VAL A 66 -1.96 -6.38 3.84
C VAL A 66 -2.86 -7.60 3.69
N VAL A 67 -3.30 -7.85 2.45
CA VAL A 67 -3.97 -9.10 2.06
C VAL A 67 -3.02 -9.94 1.24
N VAL A 68 -2.88 -11.21 1.59
CA VAL A 68 -2.12 -12.21 0.84
C VAL A 68 -3.08 -13.17 0.16
N LEU A 69 -2.94 -13.32 -1.15
CA LEU A 69 -3.60 -14.36 -1.92
C LEU A 69 -2.62 -15.51 -2.14
N SER A 70 -3.00 -16.70 -1.68
CA SER A 70 -2.17 -17.90 -1.72
C SER A 70 -2.80 -18.94 -2.64
N GLU A 71 -2.05 -19.40 -3.64
CA GLU A 71 -2.54 -20.44 -4.54
C GLU A 71 -2.77 -21.74 -3.76
N SER A 72 -3.98 -22.30 -3.85
CA SER A 72 -4.38 -23.53 -3.13
C SER A 72 -4.19 -23.47 -1.59
N GLY A 73 -4.12 -22.27 -1.00
CA GLY A 73 -3.91 -22.07 0.44
C GLY A 73 -2.47 -22.23 0.92
N GLU A 74 -1.50 -22.39 0.02
CA GLU A 74 -0.07 -22.48 0.33
C GLU A 74 0.55 -21.09 0.42
N THR A 75 0.74 -20.58 1.64
CA THR A 75 1.21 -19.21 1.88
C THR A 75 2.64 -18.95 1.41
N SER A 76 3.45 -19.99 1.18
CA SER A 76 4.78 -19.83 0.58
C SER A 76 4.74 -19.45 -0.91
N GLN A 77 3.62 -19.66 -1.60
CA GLN A 77 3.39 -19.29 -3.00
C GLN A 77 2.47 -18.07 -3.13
N GLY A 78 2.31 -17.30 -2.06
CA GLY A 78 1.39 -16.15 -2.05
C GLY A 78 1.89 -14.92 -2.81
N VAL A 79 0.96 -14.01 -3.09
CA VAL A 79 1.21 -12.65 -3.58
C VAL A 79 0.53 -11.67 -2.64
N ILE A 80 1.23 -10.61 -2.26
CA ILE A 80 0.64 -9.52 -1.47
C ILE A 80 -0.19 -8.65 -2.42
N LEU A 81 -1.51 -8.69 -2.30
CA LEU A 81 -2.43 -8.02 -3.25
C LEU A 81 -2.63 -6.53 -2.99
N GLY A 82 -2.15 -6.01 -1.86
CA GLY A 82 -2.22 -4.60 -1.54
C GLY A 82 -2.34 -4.35 -0.05
N SER A 83 -2.74 -3.14 0.28
CA SER A 83 -2.71 -2.59 1.63
C SER A 83 -4.09 -2.27 2.15
N VAL A 84 -4.29 -2.49 3.44
CA VAL A 84 -5.56 -2.26 4.13
C VAL A 84 -5.30 -1.29 5.25
N PHE A 85 -6.09 -0.21 5.33
CA PHE A 85 -5.99 0.71 6.45
C PHE A 85 -6.22 -0.02 7.78
N SER A 86 -5.47 0.39 8.78
CA SER A 86 -5.53 -0.17 10.14
C SER A 86 -5.42 0.96 11.17
N ASP A 87 -5.66 0.65 12.44
CA ASP A 87 -5.50 1.63 13.51
C ASP A 87 -4.08 2.19 13.59
N GLY A 88 -3.08 1.38 13.24
CA GLY A 88 -1.67 1.81 13.17
C GLY A 88 -1.33 2.61 11.91
N ASN A 89 -2.08 2.44 10.82
CA ASN A 89 -1.89 3.11 9.53
C ASN A 89 -3.24 3.55 8.95
N PRO A 90 -3.85 4.61 9.49
CA PRO A 90 -5.16 5.08 9.05
C PRO A 90 -5.08 5.75 7.67
N GLY A 91 -6.23 5.86 7.01
CA GLY A 91 -6.36 6.54 5.72
C GLY A 91 -5.89 8.00 5.76
N ALA A 92 -5.27 8.46 4.67
CA ALA A 92 -4.71 9.80 4.56
C ALA A 92 -5.75 10.91 4.24
N GLY A 93 -7.05 10.59 4.27
CA GLY A 93 -8.13 11.52 3.92
C GLY A 93 -9.39 11.27 4.76
N SER A 94 -10.31 12.25 4.73
CA SER A 94 -11.55 12.24 5.51
C SER A 94 -12.79 12.54 4.66
N SER A 95 -12.66 12.50 3.33
CA SER A 95 -13.73 12.80 2.36
C SER A 95 -13.63 11.85 1.16
N GLU A 96 -14.78 11.48 0.60
CA GLU A 96 -14.92 10.57 -0.54
C GLU A 96 -14.33 11.11 -1.86
N ALA A 97 -14.20 12.43 -2.00
CA ALA A 97 -13.79 13.09 -3.24
C ALA A 97 -12.34 13.61 -3.19
N VAL A 98 -11.44 12.85 -2.56
CA VAL A 98 -10.02 13.22 -2.41
C VAL A 98 -9.12 12.05 -2.81
N HIS A 99 -8.25 12.28 -3.78
CA HIS A 99 -7.13 11.40 -4.08
C HIS A 99 -5.85 11.98 -3.49
N ARG A 100 -5.18 11.26 -2.59
CA ARG A 100 -3.98 11.74 -1.93
C ARG A 100 -2.92 10.66 -1.84
N VAL A 101 -1.71 11.00 -2.28
CA VAL A 101 -0.49 10.24 -2.02
C VAL A 101 0.32 11.01 -0.98
N LYS A 102 0.69 10.36 0.13
CA LYS A 102 1.45 10.98 1.23
C LYS A 102 2.66 10.13 1.58
N ILE A 103 3.82 10.78 1.72
CA ILE A 103 5.09 10.16 2.14
C ILE A 103 5.71 11.09 3.18
N GLY A 104 5.71 10.66 4.45
CA GLY A 104 6.16 11.50 5.56
C GLY A 104 5.44 12.86 5.59
N GLY A 105 6.22 13.94 5.50
CA GLY A 105 5.71 15.32 5.46
C GLY A 105 5.36 15.86 4.06
N SER A 106 5.43 15.02 3.02
CA SER A 106 5.11 15.42 1.64
C SER A 106 3.83 14.78 1.15
N SER A 107 3.10 15.47 0.27
CA SER A 107 1.91 14.93 -0.37
C SER A 107 1.59 15.56 -1.72
N ILE A 108 0.90 14.78 -2.55
CA ILE A 108 0.14 15.26 -3.70
C ILE A 108 -1.32 14.98 -3.39
N THR A 109 -2.16 16.02 -3.44
CA THR A 109 -3.60 15.92 -3.17
C THR A 109 -4.37 16.46 -4.37
N ILE A 110 -5.36 15.70 -4.82
CA ILE A 110 -6.31 16.11 -5.84
C ILE A 110 -7.70 16.09 -5.20
N THR A 111 -8.40 17.21 -5.28
CA THR A 111 -9.81 17.34 -4.89
C THR A 111 -10.65 17.68 -6.13
N GLY A 112 -11.96 17.79 -5.98
CA GLY A 112 -12.84 18.25 -7.06
C GLY A 112 -12.58 19.69 -7.52
N SER A 113 -11.84 20.50 -6.76
CA SER A 113 -11.62 21.94 -7.04
C SER A 113 -10.15 22.35 -7.11
N ALA A 114 -9.22 21.52 -6.66
CA ALA A 114 -7.81 21.90 -6.59
C ALA A 114 -6.85 20.71 -6.69
N ILE A 115 -5.64 20.99 -7.14
CA ILE A 115 -4.47 20.12 -7.05
C ILE A 115 -3.43 20.79 -6.17
N THR A 116 -3.01 20.12 -5.10
CA THR A 116 -2.05 20.63 -4.13
C THR A 116 -0.83 19.73 -4.04
N LEU A 117 0.35 20.30 -4.29
CA LEU A 117 1.62 19.71 -3.92
C LEU A 117 2.09 20.35 -2.62
N SER A 118 2.49 19.55 -1.63
CA SER A 118 3.03 20.04 -0.37
C SER A 118 4.26 19.24 0.03
N SER A 119 5.28 19.94 0.52
CA SER A 119 6.46 19.32 1.12
C SER A 119 7.06 20.25 2.16
N SER A 120 7.13 19.81 3.41
CA SER A 120 7.85 20.50 4.50
C SER A 120 7.54 22.00 4.64
N GLY A 121 6.27 22.38 4.43
CA GLY A 121 5.80 23.77 4.53
C GLY A 121 5.78 24.56 3.22
N SER A 122 6.42 24.08 2.15
CA SER A 122 6.26 24.66 0.81
C SER A 122 5.04 24.07 0.12
N THR A 123 4.31 24.89 -0.66
CA THR A 123 3.12 24.46 -1.39
C THR A 123 3.04 25.03 -2.79
N ILE A 124 2.43 24.24 -3.68
CA ILE A 124 1.93 24.69 -4.98
C ILE A 124 0.47 24.26 -5.05
N VAL A 125 -0.43 25.21 -5.31
CA VAL A 125 -1.86 24.98 -5.42
C VAL A 125 -2.34 25.47 -6.78
N LEU A 126 -2.96 24.57 -7.54
CA LEU A 126 -3.67 24.88 -8.77
C LEU A 126 -5.17 24.77 -8.51
N ASP A 127 -5.92 25.82 -8.77
CA ASP A 127 -7.38 25.85 -8.69
C ASP A 127 -7.99 26.77 -9.77
N ALA A 128 -9.31 27.01 -9.69
CA ALA A 128 -10.02 27.86 -10.66
C ALA A 128 -9.54 29.33 -10.68
N GLY A 129 -8.90 29.80 -9.61
CA GLY A 129 -8.35 31.15 -9.49
C GLY A 129 -6.93 31.28 -10.06
N GLY A 130 -6.22 30.17 -10.29
CA GLY A 130 -4.89 30.17 -10.89
C GLY A 130 -3.90 29.26 -10.15
N VAL A 131 -2.63 29.70 -10.09
CA VAL A 131 -1.53 28.97 -9.44
C VAL A 131 -0.97 29.80 -8.28
N ALA A 132 -1.08 29.28 -7.06
CA ALA A 132 -0.47 29.85 -5.86
C ALA A 132 0.79 29.05 -5.48
N VAL A 133 1.92 29.75 -5.27
CA VAL A 133 3.19 29.16 -4.83
C VAL A 133 3.59 29.79 -3.50
N ASN A 134 3.90 28.96 -2.51
CA ASN A 134 4.36 29.39 -1.19
C ASN A 134 5.63 28.62 -0.79
N GLY A 135 6.62 29.36 -0.29
CA GLY A 135 7.86 28.82 0.24
C GLY A 135 8.77 29.95 0.71
N ALA A 136 9.82 29.60 1.45
CA ALA A 136 10.81 30.58 1.93
C ALA A 136 11.59 31.27 0.78
N ARG A 137 11.67 30.62 -0.38
CA ARG A 137 12.30 31.14 -1.60
C ARG A 137 11.53 30.62 -2.81
N ILE A 138 11.34 31.49 -3.80
CA ILE A 138 10.71 31.16 -5.08
C ILE A 138 11.64 31.65 -6.17
N ASP A 139 12.17 30.71 -6.96
CA ASP A 139 13.00 31.00 -8.12
C ASP A 139 12.15 30.85 -9.39
N LEU A 140 12.02 31.93 -10.16
CA LEU A 140 11.36 31.96 -11.47
C LEU A 140 12.45 32.23 -12.50
N ASN A 141 12.57 31.35 -13.50
CA ASN A 141 13.52 31.54 -14.61
C ASN A 141 13.02 32.59 -15.60
#